data_AF-A0A2P2IEF2-F1
#
_entry.id   AF-A0A2P2IEF2-F1
#
_cell.length_a   1.000
_cell.length_b   1.000
_cell.length_c   1.000
_cell.angle_alpha   90.00
_cell.angle_beta   90.00
_cell.angle_gamma   90.00
#
_symmetry.space_group_name_H-M   'P 1'
#
loop_
_entity.id
_entity.type
_entity.pdbx_description
1 polymer ?
#
loop_
_entity_poly.entity_id
_entity_poly.type
_entity_poly.pdbx_seq_one_letter_code
_entity_poly.pdbx_strand_id
1 'polypeptide(L)'
;FTLAESGANTSTSLMRSLCQIHHAPLLSPSLHHPDHNAIEEQLQSNSASGSGALEHDPTWLYRATEECNEPLPLGVAVIDASVTLFGQMFPQVAGKHRLKMLNLFIDMIRASKSQRQEAVQTNILTAVLLALRKLTDVKGSLGQEDVKKAATTLLMDGLSQANPLLRCASGEAIGRMAQVVGDPHFVASLAQTSFDKLRSARDATSRTGHSLALGCLHRCVGSMGSSHHLSTSI
;
A
#
# COMPACT_ATOMS: atom_id res chain seq x y z
N PHE A 1 -17.80 17.48 18.07
CA PHE A 1 -17.19 16.14 17.99
C PHE A 1 -15.68 16.29 18.04
N THR A 2 -15.17 16.58 19.24
CA THR A 2 -13.75 16.64 19.55
C THR A 2 -13.24 15.20 19.62
N LEU A 3 -12.69 14.70 18.52
CA LEU A 3 -11.79 13.56 18.59
C LEU A 3 -10.61 14.03 19.44
N ALA A 4 -10.70 13.76 20.74
CA ALA A 4 -9.55 13.77 21.64
C ALA A 4 -8.41 13.04 20.92
N GLU A 5 -7.17 13.51 21.10
CA GLU A 5 -5.95 12.84 20.63
C GLU A 5 -6.06 11.35 20.92
N SER A 6 -6.53 10.59 19.92
CA SER A 6 -6.83 9.19 20.16
C SER A 6 -5.49 8.50 20.13
N GLY A 7 -5.03 8.07 21.30
CA GLY A 7 -3.91 7.12 21.43
C GLY A 7 -4.18 5.77 20.76
N ALA A 8 -5.29 5.62 20.01
CA ALA A 8 -5.60 4.44 19.24
C ALA A 8 -4.66 4.34 18.02
N ASN A 9 -3.87 3.28 17.98
CA ASN A 9 -3.01 2.88 16.85
C ASN A 9 -3.85 2.30 15.69
N THR A 10 -4.85 3.07 15.25
CA THR A 10 -5.82 2.62 14.25
C THR A 10 -5.19 2.60 12.87
N SER A 11 -5.34 1.45 12.20
CA SER A 11 -4.82 1.24 10.84
C SER A 11 -5.96 1.04 9.84
N THR A 12 -5.70 1.27 8.57
CA THR A 12 -6.61 0.95 7.47
C THR A 12 -6.80 -0.56 7.31
N SER A 13 -8.00 -0.98 6.92
CA SER A 13 -8.31 -2.37 6.56
C SER A 13 -7.83 -2.74 5.15
N LEU A 14 -7.61 -1.72 4.31
CA LEU A 14 -7.46 -1.90 2.86
C LEU A 14 -6.10 -2.47 2.45
N MET A 15 -5.05 -2.34 3.28
CA MET A 15 -3.69 -2.73 2.88
C MET A 15 -3.60 -4.20 2.44
N ARG A 16 -4.33 -5.08 3.13
CA ARG A 16 -4.33 -6.52 2.87
C ARG A 16 -4.88 -6.84 1.49
N SER A 17 -6.07 -6.34 1.16
CA SER A 17 -6.70 -6.60 -0.14
C SER A 17 -5.84 -6.05 -1.28
N LEU A 18 -5.18 -4.91 -1.08
CA LEU A 18 -4.27 -4.34 -2.08
C LEU A 18 -3.03 -5.20 -2.33
N CYS A 19 -2.55 -5.93 -1.32
CA CYS A 19 -1.36 -6.80 -1.41
C CYS A 19 -1.68 -8.25 -1.82
N GLN A 20 -2.83 -8.80 -1.38
CA GLN A 20 -3.20 -10.20 -1.56
C GLN A 20 -3.54 -10.58 -3.00
N ILE A 21 -4.02 -9.63 -3.82
CA ILE A 21 -4.36 -9.87 -5.23
C ILE A 21 -3.17 -10.48 -6.02
N HIS A 22 -1.92 -10.30 -5.56
CA HIS A 22 -0.73 -10.74 -6.28
C HIS A 22 0.32 -11.52 -5.45
N HIS A 23 0.19 -11.59 -4.12
CA HIS A 23 1.23 -12.15 -3.24
C HIS A 23 0.75 -13.23 -2.26
N ALA A 24 -0.44 -13.80 -2.49
CA ALA A 24 -1.06 -14.83 -1.64
C ALA A 24 -0.11 -15.98 -1.21
N PRO A 25 0.77 -16.54 -2.07
CA PRO A 25 1.66 -17.64 -1.65
C PRO A 25 2.83 -17.22 -0.75
N LEU A 26 3.19 -15.93 -0.75
CA LEU A 26 4.37 -15.40 -0.03
C LEU A 26 4.03 -14.81 1.33
N LEU A 27 2.77 -14.38 1.52
CA LEU A 27 2.30 -13.73 2.73
C LEU A 27 1.76 -14.72 3.77
N SER A 28 1.39 -15.93 3.35
CA SER A 28 1.02 -17.02 4.24
C SER A 28 1.16 -18.37 3.52
N PRO A 29 2.00 -19.31 3.97
CA PRO A 29 1.89 -20.71 3.54
C PRO A 29 0.73 -21.35 4.31
N SER A 30 -0.48 -20.85 4.15
CA SER A 30 -1.66 -21.41 4.81
C SER A 30 -2.21 -22.55 3.96
N LEU A 31 -2.24 -23.77 4.52
CA LEU A 31 -3.16 -24.82 4.10
C LEU A 31 -4.58 -24.25 4.25
N HIS A 32 -5.08 -23.59 3.20
CA HIS A 32 -6.37 -22.93 3.21
C HIS A 32 -7.49 -23.96 3.37
N HIS A 33 -8.05 -24.06 4.58
CA HIS A 33 -9.45 -24.43 4.72
C HIS A 33 -10.28 -23.14 4.70
N PRO A 34 -11.24 -23.00 3.76
CA PRO A 34 -12.00 -21.76 3.55
C PRO A 34 -12.85 -21.35 4.77
N ASP A 35 -13.12 -22.27 5.70
CA ASP A 35 -14.06 -22.06 6.81
C ASP A 35 -13.47 -21.32 8.03
N HIS A 36 -12.17 -21.01 8.04
CA HIS A 36 -11.50 -20.40 9.21
C HIS A 36 -10.91 -19.01 8.98
N ASN A 37 -11.04 -18.44 7.78
CA ASN A 37 -10.46 -17.13 7.43
C ASN A 37 -10.94 -15.99 8.36
N ALA A 38 -12.22 -15.97 8.74
CA ALA A 38 -12.77 -14.94 9.63
C ALA A 38 -12.16 -14.99 11.03
N ILE A 39 -11.87 -16.19 11.55
CA ILE A 39 -11.26 -16.39 12.86
C ILE A 39 -9.79 -15.98 12.82
N GLU A 40 -9.07 -16.34 11.75
CA GLU A 40 -7.67 -15.92 11.56
C GLU A 40 -7.52 -14.40 11.44
N GLU A 41 -8.49 -13.72 10.82
CA GLU A 41 -8.51 -12.27 10.70
C GLU A 41 -8.73 -11.56 12.04
N GLN A 42 -9.54 -12.15 12.93
CA GLN A 42 -9.75 -11.66 14.29
C GLN A 42 -8.53 -11.86 15.22
N LEU A 43 -7.67 -12.85 14.96
CA LEU A 43 -6.52 -13.18 15.81
C LEU A 43 -5.24 -12.36 15.55
N GLN A 44 -5.25 -11.47 14.57
CA GLN A 44 -4.05 -10.74 14.14
C GLN A 44 -3.73 -9.53 15.02
N SER A 45 -2.46 -9.09 15.03
CA SER A 45 -1.99 -7.96 15.83
C SER A 45 -2.74 -6.62 15.60
N ASN A 46 -3.49 -6.50 14.51
CA ASN A 46 -4.35 -5.37 14.17
C ASN A 46 -5.83 -5.78 14.01
N SER A 47 -6.36 -6.68 14.84
CA SER A 47 -7.74 -7.25 14.74
C SER A 47 -8.83 -6.22 14.43
N ALA A 48 -8.74 -5.01 15.01
CA ALA A 48 -9.71 -3.94 14.79
C ALA A 48 -9.79 -3.47 13.33
N SER A 49 -8.70 -3.57 12.57
CA SER A 49 -8.62 -3.18 11.16
C SER A 49 -8.98 -4.32 10.20
N GLY A 50 -9.16 -5.55 10.67
CA GLY A 50 -9.37 -6.72 9.80
C GLY A 50 -10.79 -7.26 9.79
N SER A 51 -11.48 -7.28 10.93
CA SER A 51 -12.81 -7.89 11.04
C SER A 51 -13.86 -6.80 11.24
N GLY A 52 -14.81 -6.71 10.30
CA GLY A 52 -16.08 -6.03 10.57
C GLY A 52 -16.87 -6.78 11.64
N ALA A 53 -17.88 -6.13 12.20
CA ALA A 53 -18.86 -6.72 13.10
C ALA A 53 -20.12 -5.85 13.15
N LEU A 54 -21.30 -6.47 13.22
CA LEU A 54 -22.61 -5.78 13.22
C LEU A 54 -22.76 -4.72 14.33
N GLU A 55 -22.04 -4.87 15.44
CA GLU A 55 -22.03 -3.90 16.55
C GLU A 55 -21.53 -2.51 16.16
N HIS A 56 -20.79 -2.39 15.04
CA HIS A 56 -20.29 -1.12 14.56
C HIS A 56 -21.32 -0.30 13.76
N ASP A 57 -22.38 -0.94 13.24
CA ASP A 57 -23.51 -0.25 12.62
C ASP A 57 -24.79 -1.11 12.74
N PRO A 58 -25.64 -0.90 13.76
CA PRO A 58 -26.91 -1.61 13.89
C PRO A 58 -27.88 -1.36 12.73
N THR A 59 -27.66 -0.30 11.95
CA THR A 59 -28.48 0.00 10.76
C THR A 59 -28.20 -0.93 9.60
N TRP A 60 -27.09 -1.67 9.66
CA TRP A 60 -26.71 -2.70 8.69
C TRP A 60 -27.75 -3.81 8.56
N LEU A 61 -28.49 -4.12 9.63
CA LEU A 61 -29.52 -5.16 9.64
C LEU A 61 -30.74 -4.84 8.75
N TYR A 62 -31.01 -3.57 8.49
CA TYR A 62 -32.21 -3.14 7.77
C TYR A 62 -31.93 -2.24 6.58
N ARG A 63 -30.68 -1.85 6.35
CA ARG A 63 -30.27 -1.17 5.11
C ARG A 63 -30.12 -2.23 4.01
N ALA A 64 -30.77 -2.01 2.88
CA ALA A 64 -30.50 -2.81 1.69
C ALA A 64 -29.10 -2.46 1.16
N THR A 65 -28.09 -3.20 1.59
CA THR A 65 -26.71 -3.04 1.14
C THR A 65 -26.38 -4.13 0.13
N GLU A 66 -25.98 -3.76 -1.08
CA GLU A 66 -25.49 -4.73 -2.08
C GLU A 66 -24.07 -5.23 -1.78
N GLU A 67 -23.36 -4.58 -0.85
CA GLU A 67 -22.00 -4.93 -0.45
C GLU A 67 -22.02 -5.86 0.76
N CYS A 68 -21.37 -7.02 0.63
CA CYS A 68 -21.30 -8.09 1.64
C CYS A 68 -20.16 -7.87 2.67
N ASN A 69 -19.79 -6.63 2.96
CA ASN A 69 -18.72 -6.32 3.91
C ASN A 69 -19.34 -5.90 5.25
N GLU A 70 -19.04 -6.62 6.32
CA GLU A 70 -19.52 -6.27 7.66
C GLU A 70 -19.04 -4.87 8.09
N PRO A 71 -19.84 -4.12 8.87
CA PRO A 71 -19.49 -2.75 9.22
C PRO A 71 -18.22 -2.72 10.07
N LEU A 72 -17.32 -1.81 9.75
CA LEU A 72 -16.03 -1.63 10.44
C LEU A 72 -16.16 -0.67 11.63
N PRO A 73 -15.29 -0.76 12.65
CA PRO A 73 -15.21 0.26 13.68
C PRO A 73 -15.06 1.65 13.06
N LEU A 74 -15.77 2.66 13.60
CA LEU A 74 -15.79 4.02 13.03
C LEU A 74 -14.39 4.59 12.75
N GLY A 75 -13.44 4.36 13.66
CA GLY A 75 -12.05 4.82 13.47
C GLY A 75 -11.37 4.22 12.23
N VAL A 76 -11.62 2.94 11.95
CA VAL A 76 -11.08 2.25 10.77
C VAL A 76 -11.80 2.73 9.52
N ALA A 77 -13.14 2.80 9.54
CA ALA A 77 -13.94 3.28 8.41
C ALA A 77 -13.55 4.71 7.98
N VAL A 78 -13.31 5.61 8.94
CA VAL A 78 -12.86 6.98 8.64
C VAL A 78 -11.46 6.99 8.01
N ILE A 79 -10.54 6.14 8.50
CA ILE A 79 -9.21 6.03 7.92
C ILE A 79 -9.30 5.46 6.50
N ASP A 80 -10.09 4.40 6.28
CA ASP A 80 -10.29 3.78 4.96
C ASP A 80 -10.87 4.77 3.95
N ALA A 81 -11.87 5.54 4.36
CA ALA A 81 -12.42 6.63 3.54
C ALA A 81 -11.35 7.69 3.24
N SER A 82 -10.54 8.05 4.24
CA SER A 82 -9.48 9.08 4.10
C SER A 82 -8.37 8.65 3.16
N VAL A 83 -7.85 7.42 3.27
CA VAL A 83 -6.78 6.91 2.39
C VAL A 83 -7.30 6.72 0.96
N THR A 84 -8.57 6.32 0.81
CA THR A 84 -9.23 6.19 -0.50
C THR A 84 -9.38 7.56 -1.17
N LEU A 85 -9.89 8.55 -0.43
CA LEU A 85 -10.03 9.92 -0.92
C LEU A 85 -8.67 10.51 -1.29
N PHE A 86 -7.64 10.30 -0.46
CA PHE A 86 -6.27 10.73 -0.79
C PHE A 86 -5.82 10.13 -2.13
N GLY A 87 -6.00 8.82 -2.32
CA GLY A 87 -5.63 8.14 -3.56
C GLY A 87 -6.31 8.73 -4.80
N GLN A 88 -7.59 9.09 -4.69
CA GLN A 88 -8.35 9.72 -5.77
C GLN A 88 -7.92 11.17 -6.05
N MET A 89 -7.60 11.93 -5.00
CA MET A 89 -7.28 13.36 -5.11
C MET A 89 -5.83 13.63 -5.49
N PHE A 90 -4.88 12.77 -5.11
CA PHE A 90 -3.45 12.97 -5.35
C PHE A 90 -3.08 13.29 -6.82
N PRO A 91 -3.66 12.62 -7.85
CA PRO A 91 -3.46 13.00 -9.25
C PRO A 91 -3.90 14.42 -9.61
N GLN A 92 -4.85 15.00 -8.89
CA GLN A 92 -5.36 16.36 -9.15
C GLN A 92 -4.51 17.44 -8.46
N VAL A 93 -3.64 17.04 -7.53
CA VAL A 93 -2.81 17.97 -6.74
C VAL A 93 -1.60 18.43 -7.55
N ALA A 94 -1.27 19.72 -7.51
CA ALA A 94 -0.06 20.25 -8.14
C ALA A 94 1.23 19.67 -7.54
N GLY A 95 2.27 19.50 -8.36
CA GLY A 95 3.53 18.85 -7.97
C GLY A 95 4.17 19.40 -6.68
N LYS A 96 4.17 20.73 -6.49
CA LYS A 96 4.68 21.38 -5.27
C LYS A 96 3.98 20.93 -3.98
N HIS A 97 2.68 20.63 -4.07
CA HIS A 97 1.90 20.18 -2.92
C HIS A 97 2.05 18.67 -2.71
N ARG A 98 2.20 17.88 -3.80
CA ARG A 98 2.54 16.45 -3.68
C ARG A 98 3.86 16.24 -2.94
N LEU A 99 4.90 17.04 -3.28
CA LEU A 99 6.18 16.99 -2.58
C LEU A 99 6.02 17.27 -1.07
N LYS A 100 5.28 18.35 -0.72
CA LYS A 100 5.00 18.69 0.68
C LYS A 100 4.27 17.56 1.42
N MET A 101 3.28 16.93 0.79
CA MET A 101 2.54 15.80 1.37
C MET A 101 3.45 14.59 1.61
N LEU A 102 4.30 14.23 0.64
CA LEU A 102 5.23 13.11 0.79
C LEU A 102 6.27 13.35 1.88
N ASN A 103 6.82 14.56 1.97
CA ASN A 103 7.76 14.92 3.04
C ASN A 103 7.07 14.88 4.41
N LEU A 104 5.84 15.41 4.51
CA LEU A 104 5.04 15.31 5.73
C LEU A 104 4.83 13.85 6.16
N PHE A 105 4.56 12.94 5.22
CA PHE A 105 4.43 11.51 5.50
C PHE A 105 5.72 10.90 6.05
N ILE A 106 6.86 11.22 5.46
CA ILE A 106 8.17 10.78 5.94
C ILE A 106 8.40 11.28 7.38
N ASP A 107 8.11 12.56 7.65
CA ASP A 107 8.28 13.15 8.98
C ASP A 107 7.35 12.53 10.02
N MET A 108 6.09 12.24 9.66
CA MET A 108 5.15 11.57 10.57
C MET A 108 5.58 10.15 10.93
N ILE A 109 6.14 9.39 9.99
CA ILE A 109 6.68 8.05 10.28
C ILE A 109 7.89 8.15 11.22
N ARG A 110 8.78 9.13 11.01
CA ARG A 110 9.97 9.33 11.85
C ARG A 110 9.64 9.83 13.27
N ALA A 111 8.60 10.65 13.40
CA ALA A 111 8.15 11.18 14.69
C ALA A 111 7.42 10.12 15.53
N SER A 112 6.86 9.10 14.89
CA SER A 112 6.11 8.01 15.54
C SER A 112 7.04 6.89 16.01
N LYS A 113 6.64 6.15 17.05
CA LYS A 113 7.41 5.02 17.60
C LYS A 113 6.53 3.78 17.80
N SER A 114 7.17 2.62 17.88
CA SER A 114 6.54 1.32 18.21
C SER A 114 5.26 1.06 17.40
N GLN A 115 4.19 0.57 18.03
CA GLN A 115 2.93 0.21 17.37
C GLN A 115 2.28 1.41 16.68
N ARG A 116 2.48 2.63 17.19
CA ARG A 116 1.98 3.85 16.54
C ARG A 116 2.67 4.08 15.20
N GLN A 117 3.98 3.87 15.14
CA GLN A 117 4.75 3.99 13.90
C GLN A 117 4.25 3.02 12.83
N GLU A 118 4.02 1.77 13.22
CA GLU A 118 3.50 0.74 12.31
C GLU A 118 2.12 1.12 11.75
N ALA A 119 1.22 1.64 12.59
CA ALA A 119 -0.10 2.10 12.16
C ALA A 119 -0.03 3.32 11.22
N VAL A 120 0.80 4.33 11.55
CA VAL A 120 1.06 5.49 10.68
C VAL A 120 1.58 5.03 9.31
N GLN A 121 2.58 4.15 9.32
CA GLN A 121 3.22 3.66 8.11
C GLN A 121 2.26 2.83 7.26
N THR A 122 1.41 2.00 7.89
CA THR A 122 0.34 1.23 7.23
C THR A 122 -0.62 2.15 6.48
N ASN A 123 -1.09 3.21 7.13
CA ASN A 123 -2.04 4.16 6.54
C ASN A 123 -1.40 4.94 5.38
N ILE A 124 -0.18 5.42 5.58
CA ILE A 124 0.56 6.19 4.56
C ILE A 124 0.87 5.33 3.34
N LEU A 125 1.43 4.13 3.51
CA LEU A 125 1.78 3.27 2.39
C LEU A 125 0.54 2.84 1.60
N THR A 126 -0.57 2.59 2.29
CA THR A 126 -1.85 2.29 1.65
C THR A 126 -2.34 3.47 0.80
N ALA A 127 -2.33 4.68 1.37
CA ALA A 127 -2.74 5.89 0.66
C ALA A 127 -1.85 6.17 -0.57
N VAL A 128 -0.53 6.03 -0.43
CA VAL A 128 0.43 6.23 -1.53
C VAL A 128 0.27 5.16 -2.60
N LEU A 129 0.05 3.90 -2.22
CA LEU A 129 -0.20 2.82 -3.17
C LEU A 129 -1.48 3.08 -3.99
N LEU A 130 -2.57 3.50 -3.34
CA LEU A 130 -3.82 3.87 -4.02
C LEU A 130 -3.61 5.06 -4.96
N ALA A 131 -2.86 6.07 -4.53
CA ALA A 131 -2.51 7.22 -5.36
C ALA A 131 -1.71 6.83 -6.62
N LEU A 132 -0.73 5.93 -6.47
CA LEU A 132 0.07 5.43 -7.58
C LEU A 132 -0.77 4.58 -8.55
N ARG A 133 -1.64 3.70 -8.04
CA ARG A 133 -2.60 2.96 -8.88
C ARG A 133 -3.49 3.92 -9.66
N LYS A 134 -4.05 4.92 -8.99
CA LYS A 134 -4.90 5.91 -9.66
C LYS A 134 -4.13 6.68 -10.74
N LEU A 135 -2.88 7.05 -10.48
CA LEU A 135 -2.01 7.68 -11.49
C LEU A 135 -1.79 6.76 -12.69
N THR A 136 -1.55 5.47 -12.49
CA THR A 136 -1.45 4.49 -13.58
C THR A 136 -2.75 4.43 -14.39
N ASP A 137 -3.90 4.32 -13.72
CA ASP A 137 -5.21 4.17 -14.38
C ASP A 137 -5.56 5.38 -15.24
N VAL A 138 -5.28 6.59 -14.75
CA VAL A 138 -5.55 7.85 -15.47
C VAL A 138 -4.39 8.27 -16.39
N LYS A 139 -3.33 7.45 -16.50
CA LYS A 139 -2.09 7.77 -17.23
C LYS A 139 -1.51 9.13 -16.83
N GLY A 140 -1.59 9.45 -15.54
CA GLY A 140 -1.09 10.69 -14.97
C GLY A 140 0.41 10.67 -14.71
N SER A 141 0.99 11.85 -14.51
CA SER A 141 2.40 11.98 -14.10
C SER A 141 2.53 12.05 -12.58
N LEU A 142 3.55 11.39 -12.02
CA LEU A 142 3.90 11.52 -10.59
C LEU A 142 4.37 12.95 -10.24
N GLY A 143 5.10 13.58 -11.16
CA GLY A 143 5.63 14.94 -11.00
C GLY A 143 7.12 15.04 -11.30
N GLN A 144 7.73 16.12 -10.81
CA GLN A 144 9.14 16.43 -11.01
C GLN A 144 10.05 15.50 -10.19
N GLU A 145 11.35 15.59 -10.44
CA GLU A 145 12.38 14.72 -9.88
C GLU A 145 12.37 14.67 -8.35
N ASP A 146 12.12 15.79 -7.68
CA ASP A 146 12.05 15.84 -6.21
C ASP A 146 10.86 15.04 -5.65
N VAL A 147 9.73 15.01 -6.37
CA VAL A 147 8.57 14.19 -5.99
C VAL A 147 8.90 12.71 -6.14
N LYS A 148 9.57 12.33 -7.23
CA LYS A 148 10.01 10.96 -7.47
C LYS A 148 11.01 10.50 -6.40
N LYS A 149 11.97 11.35 -6.04
CA LYS A 149 12.94 11.08 -4.97
C LYS A 149 12.26 10.89 -3.62
N ALA A 150 11.36 11.81 -3.23
CA ALA A 150 10.64 11.70 -1.96
C ALA A 150 9.80 10.42 -1.89
N ALA A 151 9.06 10.08 -2.96
CA ALA A 151 8.31 8.84 -3.06
C ALA A 151 9.24 7.61 -2.98
N THR A 152 10.37 7.64 -3.68
CA THR A 152 11.34 6.54 -3.68
C THR A 152 11.91 6.30 -2.29
N THR A 153 12.33 7.36 -1.57
CA THR A 153 12.81 7.25 -0.19
C THR A 153 11.73 6.62 0.70
N LEU A 154 10.50 7.14 0.66
CA LEU A 154 9.40 6.64 1.47
C LEU A 154 9.13 5.15 1.23
N LEU A 155 9.11 4.71 -0.03
CA LEU A 155 8.82 3.32 -0.39
C LEU A 155 9.99 2.38 -0.09
N MET A 156 11.22 2.81 -0.33
CA MET A 156 12.42 1.99 -0.05
C MET A 156 12.60 1.74 1.45
N ASP A 157 12.29 2.72 2.30
CA ASP A 157 12.31 2.57 3.77
C ASP A 157 11.28 1.52 4.26
N GLY A 158 10.21 1.31 3.49
CA GLY A 158 9.18 0.31 3.77
C GLY A 158 9.60 -1.15 3.48
N LEU A 159 10.64 -1.37 2.66
CA LEU A 159 11.10 -2.72 2.29
C LEU A 159 11.82 -3.45 3.42
N SER A 160 12.33 -2.72 4.42
CA SER A 160 13.08 -3.30 5.55
C SER A 160 12.25 -3.39 6.84
N GLN A 161 10.93 -3.18 6.76
CA GLN A 161 10.04 -3.25 7.92
C GLN A 161 9.85 -4.69 8.40
N ALA A 162 9.70 -4.89 9.72
CA ALA A 162 9.47 -6.23 10.30
C ALA A 162 8.11 -6.82 9.88
N ASN A 163 7.09 -5.98 9.69
CA ASN A 163 5.78 -6.40 9.22
C ASN A 163 5.83 -6.78 7.70
N PRO A 164 5.48 -8.02 7.33
CA PRO A 164 5.49 -8.48 5.94
C PRO A 164 4.53 -7.71 5.02
N LEU A 165 3.36 -7.27 5.52
CA LEU A 165 2.40 -6.52 4.73
C LEU A 165 2.95 -5.14 4.33
N LEU A 166 3.70 -4.47 5.22
CA LEU A 166 4.38 -3.21 4.87
C LEU A 166 5.42 -3.40 3.78
N ARG A 167 6.18 -4.51 3.85
CA ARG A 167 7.14 -4.87 2.79
C ARG A 167 6.41 -5.12 1.46
N CYS A 168 5.28 -5.82 1.49
CA CYS A 168 4.46 -6.09 0.30
C CYS A 168 3.86 -4.83 -0.32
N ALA A 169 3.24 -3.97 0.49
CA ALA A 169 2.69 -2.71 0.03
C ALA A 169 3.78 -1.83 -0.60
N SER A 170 4.96 -1.78 0.01
CA SER A 170 6.10 -1.04 -0.50
C SER A 170 6.62 -1.59 -1.83
N GLY A 171 6.78 -2.91 -1.95
CA GLY A 171 7.21 -3.55 -3.19
C GLY A 171 6.23 -3.34 -4.34
N GLU A 172 4.93 -3.54 -4.09
CA GLU A 172 3.87 -3.25 -5.08
C GLU A 172 3.86 -1.76 -5.47
N ALA A 173 3.97 -0.85 -4.50
CA ALA A 173 4.02 0.59 -4.77
C ALA A 173 5.24 0.98 -5.63
N ILE A 174 6.41 0.38 -5.41
CA ILE A 174 7.59 0.59 -6.26
C ILE A 174 7.31 0.14 -7.70
N GLY A 175 6.66 -1.01 -7.88
CA GLY A 175 6.21 -1.48 -9.20
C GLY A 175 5.25 -0.48 -9.88
N ARG A 176 4.24 0.01 -9.16
CA ARG A 176 3.31 1.03 -9.69
C ARG A 176 4.00 2.34 -10.00
N MET A 177 4.92 2.78 -9.14
CA MET A 177 5.74 3.98 -9.38
C MET A 177 6.57 3.86 -10.65
N ALA A 178 7.16 2.69 -10.93
CA ALA A 178 7.85 2.43 -12.18
C ALA A 178 6.93 2.57 -13.41
N GLN A 179 5.69 2.07 -13.36
CA GLN A 179 4.72 2.25 -14.45
C GLN A 179 4.35 3.72 -14.67
N VAL A 180 4.08 4.45 -13.58
CA VAL A 180 3.70 5.87 -13.63
C VAL A 180 4.84 6.73 -14.20
N VAL A 181 6.09 6.43 -13.83
CA VAL A 181 7.25 7.19 -14.32
C VAL A 181 7.58 6.83 -15.76
N GLY A 182 7.45 5.56 -16.14
CA GLY A 182 7.58 5.10 -17.53
C GLY A 182 8.96 5.26 -18.16
N ASP A 183 10.00 5.61 -17.38
CA ASP A 183 11.38 5.79 -17.85
C ASP A 183 12.24 4.55 -17.55
N PRO A 184 12.80 3.87 -18.56
CA PRO A 184 13.67 2.71 -18.36
C PRO A 184 14.88 2.98 -17.46
N HIS A 185 15.45 4.20 -17.48
CA HIS A 185 16.61 4.53 -16.64
C HIS A 185 16.21 4.60 -15.16
N PHE A 186 15.04 5.17 -14.88
CA PHE A 186 14.47 5.19 -13.53
C PHE A 186 14.21 3.78 -13.00
N VAL A 187 13.63 2.91 -13.82
CA VAL A 187 13.41 1.49 -13.48
C VAL A 187 14.72 0.78 -13.19
N ALA A 188 15.72 0.94 -14.07
CA ALA A 188 17.04 0.35 -13.89
C ALA A 188 17.71 0.84 -12.59
N SER A 189 17.56 2.13 -12.25
CA SER A 189 18.07 2.70 -11.01
C SER A 189 17.42 2.08 -9.77
N LEU A 190 16.09 1.91 -9.77
CA LEU A 190 15.38 1.23 -8.67
C LEU A 190 15.80 -0.24 -8.51
N ALA A 191 15.94 -0.94 -9.63
CA ALA A 191 16.38 -2.34 -9.65
C ALA A 191 17.81 -2.45 -9.10
N GLN A 192 18.73 -1.63 -9.60
CA GLN A 192 20.12 -1.61 -9.17
C GLN A 192 20.25 -1.31 -7.67
N THR A 193 19.51 -0.32 -7.17
CA THR A 193 19.49 0.00 -5.73
C THR A 193 19.04 -1.21 -4.89
N SER A 194 18.03 -1.94 -5.37
CA SER A 194 17.56 -3.16 -4.69
C SER A 194 18.56 -4.32 -4.77
N PHE A 195 19.27 -4.49 -5.89
CA PHE A 195 20.35 -5.48 -6.01
C PHE A 195 21.52 -5.19 -5.08
N ASP A 196 21.94 -3.92 -4.98
CA ASP A 196 23.02 -3.51 -4.08
C ASP A 196 22.64 -3.75 -2.61
N LYS A 197 21.37 -3.49 -2.26
CA LYS A 197 20.82 -3.84 -0.94
C LYS A 197 20.80 -5.35 -0.71
N LEU A 198 20.39 -6.16 -1.70
CA LEU A 198 20.42 -7.62 -1.58
C LEU A 198 21.82 -8.19 -1.39
N ARG A 199 22.83 -7.60 -2.03
CA ARG A 199 24.23 -8.02 -1.90
C ARG A 199 24.81 -7.69 -0.52
N SER A 200 24.37 -6.60 0.09
CA SER A 200 24.89 -6.12 1.37
C SER A 200 24.07 -6.57 2.59
N ALA A 201 22.77 -6.83 2.42
CA ALA A 201 21.87 -7.24 3.50
C ALA A 201 22.17 -8.65 3.99
N ARG A 202 22.25 -8.81 5.31
CA ARG A 202 22.45 -10.11 5.97
C ARG A 202 21.19 -10.66 6.61
N ASP A 203 20.23 -9.79 6.92
CA ASP A 203 18.96 -10.15 7.53
C ASP A 203 17.94 -10.62 6.49
N ALA A 204 17.11 -11.59 6.87
CA ALA A 204 16.08 -12.14 6.00
C ALA A 204 14.99 -11.12 5.64
N THR A 205 14.71 -10.17 6.54
CA THR A 205 13.67 -9.14 6.39
C THR A 205 13.95 -8.23 5.21
N SER A 206 15.10 -7.56 5.21
CA SER A 206 15.55 -6.67 4.15
C SER A 206 15.70 -7.41 2.82
N ARG A 207 16.27 -8.62 2.86
CA ARG A 207 16.41 -9.46 1.66
C ARG A 207 15.05 -9.80 1.04
N THR A 208 14.08 -10.23 1.85
CA THR A 208 12.74 -10.56 1.36
C THR A 208 12.05 -9.33 0.75
N GLY A 209 12.15 -8.16 1.39
CA GLY A 209 11.59 -6.91 0.87
C GLY A 209 12.18 -6.50 -0.48
N HIS A 210 13.51 -6.48 -0.61
CA HIS A 210 14.15 -6.11 -1.87
C HIS A 210 13.95 -7.15 -2.98
N SER A 211 13.94 -8.45 -2.67
CA SER A 211 13.56 -9.49 -3.63
C SER A 211 12.13 -9.31 -4.14
N LEU A 212 11.20 -8.94 -3.24
CA LEU A 212 9.82 -8.67 -3.61
C LEU A 212 9.70 -7.43 -4.50
N ALA A 213 10.39 -6.34 -4.17
CA ALA A 213 10.40 -5.13 -4.97
C ALA A 213 10.90 -5.39 -6.41
N LEU A 214 11.95 -6.20 -6.57
CA LEU A 214 12.43 -6.63 -7.89
C LEU A 214 11.37 -7.44 -8.66
N GLY A 215 10.68 -8.36 -8.00
CA GLY A 215 9.57 -9.11 -8.60
C GLY A 215 8.43 -8.18 -9.07
N CYS A 216 8.05 -7.21 -8.25
CA CYS A 216 7.03 -6.21 -8.59
C CYS A 216 7.47 -5.32 -9.75
N LEU A 217 8.73 -4.87 -9.77
CA LEU A 217 9.32 -4.11 -10.88
C LEU A 217 9.24 -4.92 -12.18
N HIS A 218 9.70 -6.17 -12.17
CA HIS A 218 9.68 -7.04 -13.35
C HIS A 218 8.26 -7.24 -13.89
N ARG A 219 7.30 -7.54 -13.02
CA ARG A 219 5.88 -7.67 -13.38
C ARG A 219 5.33 -6.40 -14.03
N CYS A 220 5.62 -5.26 -13.41
CA CYS A 220 5.09 -3.97 -13.85
C CYS A 220 5.71 -3.50 -15.17
N VAL A 221 7.00 -3.75 -15.40
CA VAL A 221 7.68 -3.43 -16.66
C VAL A 221 7.23 -4.35 -17.79
N GLY A 222 7.01 -5.64 -17.51
CA GLY A 222 6.48 -6.58 -18.50
C GLY A 222 5.11 -6.16 -19.05
N SER A 223 4.26 -5.57 -18.21
CA SER A 223 2.97 -5.02 -18.64
C SER A 223 3.08 -3.77 -19.53
N MET A 224 4.19 -3.03 -19.49
CA MET A 224 4.38 -1.84 -20.34
C MET A 224 4.53 -2.23 -21.82
N GLY A 225 5.14 -3.39 -22.11
CA GLY A 225 5.35 -3.90 -23.46
C GLY A 225 4.15 -4.58 -24.12
N SER A 226 3.15 -5.04 -23.34
CA SER A 226 2.01 -5.80 -23.88
C SER A 226 0.90 -4.92 -24.47
N SER A 227 1.00 -3.59 -24.37
CA SER A 227 0.00 -2.67 -24.91
C SER A 227 0.01 -2.54 -26.44
N HIS A 228 0.98 -3.16 -27.13
CA HIS A 228 1.12 -3.11 -28.59
C HIS A 228 0.51 -4.31 -29.37
N HIS A 229 -0.16 -5.25 -28.71
CA HIS A 229 -0.86 -6.33 -29.41
C HIS A 229 -2.31 -6.45 -28.96
N LEU A 230 -3.19 -5.67 -29.59
CA LEU A 230 -4.62 -5.97 -29.78
C LEU A 230 -5.18 -5.04 -30.87
N SER A 231 -4.57 -5.11 -32.05
CA SER A 231 -5.15 -4.64 -33.31
C SER A 231 -4.71 -5.58 -34.43
N THR A 232 -5.14 -6.83 -34.34
CA THR A 232 -5.27 -7.69 -35.53
C THR A 232 -6.75 -7.87 -35.75
N SER A 233 -7.26 -7.02 -36.62
CA SER A 233 -8.49 -7.22 -37.36
C SER A 233 -8.62 -8.67 -37.85
N ILE A 234 -9.80 -9.24 -37.67
CA ILE A 234 -10.39 -10.14 -38.66
C ILE A 234 -11.68 -9.44 -39.13
#